data_AF-A0A2E6PY58-F1
#
_entry.id   AF-A0A2E6PY58-F1
#
_cell.length_a   1.000
_cell.length_b   1.000
_cell.length_c   1.000
_cell.angle_alpha   90.00
_cell.angle_beta   90.00
_cell.angle_gamma   90.00
#
_symmetry.space_group_name_H-M   'P 1'
#
loop_
_entity.id
_entity.type
_entity.pdbx_description
1 polymer ?
#
loop_
_entity_poly.entity_id
_entity_poly.type
_entity_poly.pdbx_seq_one_letter_code
_entity_poly.pdbx_strand_id
1 'polypeptide(L)'
;MTRFTFLGLNMPQVTAAIGYLLVALGSVFWIFTGFVTALFPAFFGLVMVITNIGSKVKPEKNALFMHLAVFASLSAVILGASNFALNPEWSTSAATIEQFLMTLLSGIHLAVAIASFTYGAPTQLEGERRCGHEDNPWAIPVPNNTMNYPSANESSIAATMLVTSPRK
;
A
#
# COMPACT_ATOMS: atom_id res chain seq x y z
N MET A 1 12.01 -13.09 6.65
CA MET A 1 11.57 -11.83 6.00
C MET A 1 10.77 -11.03 6.99
N THR A 2 11.30 -9.89 7.45
CA THR A 2 10.58 -8.96 8.33
C THR A 2 9.42 -8.35 7.55
N ARG A 3 8.20 -8.45 8.09
CA ARG A 3 7.02 -7.83 7.47
C ARG A 3 6.81 -6.45 8.06
N PHE A 4 6.49 -5.47 7.20
CA PHE A 4 6.08 -4.15 7.65
C PHE A 4 4.80 -4.29 8.49
N THR A 5 4.88 -3.87 9.75
CA THR A 5 3.75 -3.86 10.67
C THR A 5 3.58 -2.47 11.23
N PHE A 6 2.35 -1.97 11.23
CA PHE A 6 1.98 -0.69 11.82
C PHE A 6 0.99 -0.97 12.94
N LEU A 7 1.32 -0.60 14.18
CA LEU A 7 0.55 -0.97 15.39
C LEU A 7 0.30 -2.49 15.53
N GLY A 8 1.25 -3.32 15.07
CA GLY A 8 1.11 -4.79 15.07
C GLY A 8 0.15 -5.35 14.01
N LEU A 9 -0.41 -4.50 13.15
CA LEU A 9 -1.29 -4.90 12.04
C LEU A 9 -0.51 -4.96 10.72
N ASN A 10 -0.87 -5.92 9.87
CA ASN A 10 -0.38 -5.97 8.49
C ASN A 10 -1.01 -4.86 7.64
N MET A 11 -0.35 -4.47 6.56
CA MET A 11 -0.81 -3.40 5.67
C MET A 11 -2.28 -3.55 5.21
N PRO A 12 -2.77 -4.73 4.75
CA PRO A 12 -4.18 -4.89 4.37
C PRO A 12 -5.15 -4.75 5.56
N GLN A 13 -4.72 -5.15 6.76
CA GLN A 13 -5.53 -5.00 7.97
C GLN A 13 -5.66 -3.53 8.37
N VAL A 14 -4.61 -2.73 8.20
CA VAL A 14 -4.67 -1.27 8.40
C VAL A 14 -5.63 -0.63 7.39
N THR A 15 -5.56 -1.02 6.11
CA THR A 15 -6.53 -0.58 5.09
C THR A 15 -7.96 -0.92 5.48
N ALA A 16 -8.20 -2.13 5.98
CA ALA A 16 -9.52 -2.56 6.42
C ALA A 16 -10.01 -1.75 7.63
N ALA A 17 -9.17 -1.57 8.64
CA ALA A 17 -9.52 -0.85 9.86
C ALA A 17 -9.90 0.61 9.56
N ILE A 18 -9.09 1.30 8.76
CA ILE A 18 -9.36 2.69 8.35
C ILE A 18 -10.61 2.74 7.45
N GLY A 19 -10.78 1.77 6.54
CA GLY A 19 -11.97 1.67 5.70
C GLY A 19 -13.26 1.52 6.51
N TYR A 20 -13.29 0.63 7.52
CA TYR A 20 -14.45 0.48 8.40
C TYR A 20 -14.73 1.74 9.22
N LEU A 21 -13.67 2.41 9.69
CA LEU A 21 -13.81 3.66 10.43
C LEU A 21 -14.43 4.77 9.57
N LEU A 22 -14.00 4.91 8.32
CA LEU A 22 -14.55 5.85 7.34
C LEU A 22 -16.03 5.55 7.01
N VAL A 23 -16.38 4.26 6.84
CA VAL A 23 -17.78 3.82 6.64
C VAL A 23 -18.64 4.17 7.85
N ALA A 24 -18.17 3.88 9.06
CA ALA A 24 -18.89 4.21 10.28
C ALA A 24 -19.07 5.74 10.41
N LEU A 25 -18.01 6.50 10.16
CA LEU A 25 -18.02 7.96 10.29
C LEU A 25 -19.03 8.61 9.34
N GLY A 26 -19.00 8.29 8.04
CA GLY A 26 -19.97 8.87 7.10
C GLY A 26 -21.41 8.42 7.37
N SER A 27 -21.61 7.16 7.78
CA SER A 27 -22.96 6.66 8.13
C SER A 27 -23.53 7.41 9.35
N VAL A 28 -22.71 7.62 10.38
CA VAL A 28 -23.11 8.35 11.59
C VAL A 28 -23.44 9.80 11.26
N PHE A 29 -22.56 10.51 10.52
CA PHE A 29 -22.80 11.90 10.15
C PHE A 29 -24.05 12.06 9.29
N TRP A 30 -24.34 11.12 8.38
CA TRP A 30 -25.57 11.15 7.59
C TRP A 30 -26.83 11.01 8.45
N ILE A 31 -26.84 10.10 9.42
CA ILE A 31 -27.99 9.91 10.33
C ILE A 31 -28.28 11.17 11.15
N PHE A 32 -27.23 11.88 11.61
CA PHE A 32 -27.40 13.07 12.46
C PHE A 32 -27.68 14.35 11.67
N THR A 33 -27.11 14.50 10.47
CA THR A 33 -27.18 15.76 9.71
C THR A 33 -28.19 15.73 8.56
N GLY A 34 -28.51 14.55 8.03
CA GLY A 34 -29.38 14.39 6.86
C GLY A 34 -28.76 14.84 5.53
N PHE A 35 -27.52 15.35 5.52
CA PHE A 35 -26.87 15.81 4.29
C PHE A 35 -26.29 14.65 3.49
N VAL A 36 -26.60 14.59 2.20
CA VAL A 36 -26.06 13.55 1.29
C VAL A 36 -24.53 13.63 1.17
N THR A 37 -23.96 14.82 1.33
CA THR A 37 -22.50 15.02 1.33
C THR A 37 -21.81 14.29 2.49
N ALA A 38 -22.56 13.91 3.54
CA ALA A 38 -22.02 13.11 4.64
C ALA A 38 -21.75 11.64 4.28
N LEU A 39 -22.12 11.21 3.07
CA LEU A 39 -21.82 9.87 2.58
C LEU A 39 -20.44 9.76 1.92
N PHE A 40 -19.76 10.87 1.66
CA PHE A 40 -18.45 10.84 0.98
C PHE A 40 -17.40 10.00 1.73
N PRO A 41 -17.20 10.16 3.05
CA PRO A 41 -16.24 9.32 3.78
C PRO A 41 -16.63 7.84 3.71
N ALA A 42 -17.93 7.54 3.80
CA ALA A 42 -18.41 6.17 3.73
C ALA A 42 -18.19 5.54 2.34
N PHE A 43 -18.36 6.30 1.28
CA PHE A 43 -18.07 5.84 -0.08
C PHE A 43 -16.60 5.46 -0.26
N PHE A 44 -15.65 6.31 0.15
CA PHE A 44 -14.23 5.99 0.06
C PHE A 44 -13.82 4.85 1.01
N GLY A 45 -14.39 4.83 2.23
CA GLY A 45 -14.19 3.74 3.16
C GLY A 45 -14.65 2.39 2.60
N LEU A 46 -15.80 2.37 1.90
CA LEU A 46 -16.31 1.16 1.27
C LEU A 46 -15.36 0.65 0.17
N VAL A 47 -14.84 1.54 -0.67
CA VAL A 47 -13.84 1.19 -1.69
C VAL A 47 -12.58 0.59 -1.05
N MET A 48 -12.11 1.14 0.08
CA MET A 48 -10.96 0.58 0.82
C MET A 48 -11.25 -0.81 1.40
N VAL A 49 -12.47 -1.04 1.92
CA VAL A 49 -12.87 -2.36 2.43
C VAL A 49 -12.93 -3.39 1.30
N ILE A 50 -13.52 -3.02 0.16
CA ILE A 50 -13.63 -3.90 -1.03
C ILE A 50 -12.25 -4.28 -1.55
N THR A 51 -11.32 -3.33 -1.65
CA THR A 51 -9.95 -3.60 -2.12
C THR A 51 -9.20 -4.52 -1.17
N ASN A 52 -9.35 -4.36 0.15
CA ASN A 52 -8.77 -5.29 1.12
C ASN A 52 -9.36 -6.71 0.99
N ILE A 53 -10.68 -6.85 0.81
CA ILE A 53 -11.29 -8.18 0.59
C ILE A 53 -10.76 -8.80 -0.72
N GLY A 54 -10.65 -8.00 -1.79
CA GLY A 54 -10.08 -8.42 -3.06
C GLY A 54 -8.64 -8.93 -2.94
N SER A 55 -7.81 -8.26 -2.15
CA SER A 55 -6.44 -8.67 -1.83
C SER A 55 -6.37 -10.05 -1.17
N LYS A 56 -7.32 -10.38 -0.28
CA LYS A 56 -7.39 -11.69 0.39
C LYS A 56 -7.87 -12.81 -0.54
N VAL A 57 -8.84 -12.52 -1.42
CA VAL A 57 -9.44 -13.53 -2.32
C VAL A 57 -8.51 -13.84 -3.50
N LYS A 58 -7.78 -12.84 -4.04
CA LYS A 58 -6.89 -13.01 -5.18
C LYS A 58 -5.48 -12.49 -4.87
N PRO A 59 -4.63 -13.28 -4.20
CA PRO A 59 -3.30 -12.85 -3.80
C PRO A 59 -2.37 -12.55 -4.98
N GLU A 60 -2.62 -13.13 -6.16
CA GLU A 60 -1.88 -12.87 -7.40
C GLU A 60 -2.00 -11.40 -7.85
N LYS A 61 -3.13 -10.74 -7.56
CA LYS A 61 -3.38 -9.33 -7.90
C LYS A 61 -3.29 -8.40 -6.70
N ASN A 62 -2.66 -8.83 -5.61
CA ASN A 62 -2.57 -8.08 -4.36
C ASN A 62 -1.95 -6.68 -4.55
N ALA A 63 -0.90 -6.55 -5.36
CA ALA A 63 -0.27 -5.26 -5.65
C ALA A 63 -1.26 -4.25 -6.26
N LEU A 64 -2.15 -4.69 -7.15
CA LEU A 64 -3.16 -3.83 -7.78
C LEU A 64 -4.19 -3.35 -6.77
N PHE A 65 -4.66 -4.24 -5.89
CA PHE A 65 -5.60 -3.86 -4.83
C PHE A 65 -4.98 -2.87 -3.84
N MET A 66 -3.69 -3.02 -3.54
CA MET A 66 -2.96 -2.06 -2.71
C MET A 66 -2.87 -0.68 -3.37
N HIS A 67 -2.53 -0.60 -4.65
CA HIS A 67 -2.53 0.69 -5.37
C HIS A 67 -3.92 1.31 -5.42
N LEU A 68 -4.97 0.52 -5.66
CA LEU A 68 -6.34 1.04 -5.70
C LEU A 68 -6.78 1.61 -4.34
N ALA A 69 -6.38 0.99 -3.23
CA ALA A 69 -6.61 1.52 -1.88
C ALA A 69 -5.88 2.85 -1.64
N VAL A 70 -4.64 2.97 -2.13
CA VAL A 70 -3.85 4.21 -2.05
C VAL A 70 -4.47 5.31 -2.91
N PHE A 71 -4.92 5.00 -4.12
CA PHE A 71 -5.65 5.95 -4.99
C PHE A 71 -6.94 6.43 -4.35
N ALA A 72 -7.71 5.55 -3.71
CA ALA A 72 -8.93 5.92 -2.98
C ALA A 72 -8.63 6.85 -1.80
N SER A 73 -7.53 6.60 -1.07
CA SER A 73 -7.13 7.46 0.05
C SER A 73 -6.61 8.81 -0.41
N LEU A 74 -5.86 8.84 -1.52
CA LEU A 74 -5.38 10.08 -2.12
C LEU A 74 -6.54 10.96 -2.60
N SER A 75 -7.53 10.39 -3.28
CA SER A 75 -8.70 11.14 -3.73
C SER A 75 -9.55 11.64 -2.56
N ALA A 76 -9.69 10.86 -1.49
CA ALA A 76 -10.36 11.29 -0.25
C ALA A 76 -9.62 12.47 0.42
N VAL A 77 -8.27 12.43 0.49
CA VAL A 77 -7.47 13.55 1.00
C VAL A 77 -7.66 14.81 0.16
N ILE A 78 -7.58 14.69 -1.17
CA ILE A 78 -7.74 15.85 -2.08
C ILE A 78 -9.14 16.45 -1.95
N LEU A 79 -10.18 15.62 -1.90
CA LEU A 79 -11.56 16.08 -1.81
C LEU A 79 -11.86 16.73 -0.44
N GLY A 80 -11.33 16.18 0.65
CA GLY A 80 -11.50 16.81 1.95
C GLY A 80 -10.66 18.08 2.10
N ALA A 81 -9.44 18.11 1.54
CA ALA A 81 -8.57 19.29 1.54
C ALA A 81 -9.12 20.42 0.67
N SER A 82 -9.78 20.12 -0.45
CA SER A 82 -10.38 21.15 -1.31
C SER A 82 -11.49 21.91 -0.59
N ASN A 83 -12.20 21.27 0.33
CA ASN A 83 -13.21 21.94 1.15
C ASN A 83 -12.59 23.07 2.01
N PHE A 84 -11.41 22.83 2.60
CA PHE A 84 -10.64 23.84 3.33
C PHE A 84 -10.11 24.96 2.45
N ALA A 85 -9.70 24.65 1.22
CA ALA A 85 -9.20 25.66 0.30
C ALA A 85 -10.31 26.59 -0.23
N LEU A 86 -11.52 26.07 -0.40
CA LEU A 86 -12.66 26.79 -0.98
C LEU A 86 -13.48 27.56 0.06
N ASN A 87 -13.47 27.14 1.33
CA ASN A 87 -14.20 27.79 2.41
C ASN A 87 -13.24 28.26 3.51
N PRO A 88 -12.63 29.45 3.38
CA PRO A 88 -11.70 29.99 4.37
C PRO A 88 -12.39 30.48 5.65
N GLU A 89 -13.72 30.59 5.66
CA GLU A 89 -14.47 30.81 6.88
C GLU A 89 -14.45 29.52 7.71
N TRP A 90 -13.88 29.61 8.92
CA TRP A 90 -13.87 28.56 9.94
C TRP A 90 -15.27 28.34 10.53
N SER A 91 -16.26 28.15 9.67
CA SER A 91 -17.60 27.78 10.08
C SER A 91 -17.52 26.37 10.66
N THR A 92 -17.88 26.24 11.94
CA THR A 92 -17.97 24.97 12.69
C THR A 92 -19.18 24.15 12.23
N SER A 93 -19.39 24.07 10.92
CA SER A 93 -20.42 23.24 10.33
C SER A 93 -20.05 21.76 10.49
N ALA A 94 -21.05 20.92 10.72
CA ALA A 94 -20.85 19.47 10.83
C ALA A 94 -20.13 18.89 9.60
N ALA A 95 -20.39 19.43 8.40
CA ALA A 95 -19.74 19.04 7.15
C ALA A 95 -18.23 19.31 7.17
N THR A 96 -17.80 20.48 7.65
CA THR A 96 -16.38 20.83 7.75
C THR A 96 -15.62 19.88 8.67
N ILE A 97 -16.22 19.52 9.81
CA ILE A 97 -15.63 18.55 10.76
C ILE A 97 -15.52 17.16 10.11
N GLU A 98 -16.54 16.76 9.36
CA GLU A 98 -16.54 15.48 8.67
C GLU A 98 -15.46 15.41 7.58
N GLN A 99 -15.36 16.43 6.73
CA GLN A 99 -14.30 16.53 5.72
C GLN A 99 -12.92 16.56 6.37
N PHE A 100 -12.76 17.22 7.52
CA PHE A 100 -11.52 17.19 8.30
C PHE A 100 -11.13 15.76 8.69
N LEU A 101 -12.06 15.02 9.30
CA LEU A 101 -11.82 13.66 9.77
C LEU A 101 -11.54 12.70 8.60
N MET A 102 -12.24 12.86 7.48
CA MET A 102 -11.96 12.11 6.26
C MET A 102 -10.53 12.37 5.75
N THR A 103 -10.10 13.63 5.68
CA THR A 103 -8.74 14.00 5.27
C THR A 103 -7.71 13.44 6.25
N LEU A 104 -7.96 13.53 7.56
CA LEU A 104 -7.04 13.06 8.59
C LEU A 104 -6.85 11.54 8.51
N LEU A 105 -7.93 10.76 8.51
CA LEU A 105 -7.87 9.31 8.46
C LEU A 105 -7.27 8.80 7.14
N SER A 106 -7.67 9.39 6.01
CA SER A 106 -7.14 9.03 4.69
C SER A 106 -5.68 9.45 4.55
N GLY A 107 -5.28 10.58 5.15
CA GLY A 107 -3.90 11.05 5.21
C GLY A 107 -3.00 10.12 6.02
N ILE A 108 -3.48 9.63 7.17
CA ILE A 108 -2.78 8.60 7.96
C ILE A 108 -2.61 7.34 7.13
N HIS A 109 -3.67 6.87 6.45
CA HIS A 109 -3.57 5.69 5.59
C HIS A 109 -2.51 5.87 4.49
N LEU A 110 -2.52 7.03 3.82
CA LEU A 110 -1.57 7.37 2.78
C LEU A 110 -0.12 7.40 3.30
N ALA A 111 0.11 8.01 4.47
CA ALA A 111 1.43 8.05 5.10
C ALA A 111 1.93 6.64 5.45
N VAL A 112 1.08 5.79 6.01
CA VAL A 112 1.43 4.39 6.32
C VAL A 112 1.70 3.60 5.03
N ALA A 113 0.96 3.87 3.95
CA ALA A 113 1.19 3.24 2.66
C ALA A 113 2.55 3.63 2.05
N ILE A 114 2.90 4.92 2.10
CA ILE A 114 4.21 5.41 1.66
C ILE A 114 5.32 4.76 2.51
N ALA A 115 5.17 4.72 3.83
CA ALA A 115 6.14 4.08 4.71
C ALA A 115 6.32 2.59 4.38
N SER A 116 5.24 1.88 4.05
CA SER A 116 5.30 0.48 3.61
C SER A 116 6.06 0.32 2.28
N PHE A 117 5.95 1.27 1.34
CA PHE A 117 6.72 1.23 0.10
C PHE A 117 8.20 1.52 0.34
N THR A 118 8.51 2.52 1.16
CA THR A 118 9.91 2.85 1.51
C THR A 118 10.58 1.70 2.26
N TYR A 119 9.86 1.00 3.14
CA TYR A 119 10.39 -0.17 3.84
C TYR A 119 10.77 -1.32 2.89
N GLY A 120 10.05 -1.47 1.77
CA GLY A 120 10.35 -2.47 0.74
C GLY A 120 11.30 -1.98 -0.35
N ALA A 121 11.71 -0.71 -0.33
CA ALA A 121 12.60 -0.16 -1.35
C ALA A 121 14.03 -0.70 -1.13
N PRO A 122 14.72 -1.15 -2.19
CA PRO A 122 16.10 -1.58 -2.07
C PRO A 122 16.95 -0.41 -1.57
N THR A 123 17.85 -0.70 -0.62
CA THR A 123 18.87 0.27 -0.24
C THR A 123 19.72 0.61 -1.47
N GLN A 124 20.25 1.83 -1.61
CA GLN A 124 21.03 2.20 -2.80
C GLN A 124 22.20 1.23 -3.09
N LEU A 125 22.73 0.58 -2.05
CA LEU A 125 23.77 -0.45 -2.15
C LEU A 125 23.30 -1.77 -2.81
N GLU A 126 22.00 -2.08 -2.74
CA GLU A 126 21.37 -3.22 -3.45
C GLU A 126 20.83 -2.83 -4.84
N GLY A 127 20.54 -1.55 -5.06
CA GLY A 127 20.14 -1.00 -6.36
C GLY A 127 21.28 -1.06 -7.39
N GLU A 128 22.48 -0.65 -6.99
CA GLU A 128 23.71 -0.71 -7.80
C GLU A 128 24.04 -2.14 -8.24
N ARG A 129 23.69 -3.15 -7.41
CA ARG A 129 23.95 -4.57 -7.69
C ARG A 129 22.94 -5.22 -8.64
N ARG A 130 21.82 -4.56 -8.96
CA ARG A 130 20.73 -5.15 -9.76
C ARG A 130 20.67 -4.67 -11.20
N CYS A 131 21.10 -3.44 -11.47
CA CYS A 131 21.34 -3.01 -12.84
C CYS A 131 22.79 -3.38 -13.16
N GLY A 132 22.98 -4.51 -13.84
CA GLY A 132 24.23 -4.88 -14.50
C GLY A 132 24.56 -3.91 -15.64
N HIS A 133 24.66 -2.63 -15.32
CA HIS A 133 25.26 -1.60 -16.16
C HIS A 133 26.72 -1.48 -15.72
N GLU A 134 27.44 -2.56 -15.97
CA GLU A 134 28.88 -2.51 -16.11
C GLU A 134 29.10 -2.47 -17.61
N ASP A 135 29.40 -1.30 -18.13
CA ASP A 135 29.83 -1.16 -19.51
C ASP A 135 31.22 -1.81 -19.64
N ASN A 136 31.26 -3.14 -19.69
CA ASN A 136 32.27 -4.01 -20.31
C ASN A 136 33.76 -3.90 -19.90
N PRO A 137 34.61 -4.85 -20.32
CA PRO A 137 34.43 -6.30 -20.46
C PRO A 137 35.01 -7.10 -19.27
N TRP A 138 35.42 -6.40 -18.19
CA TRP A 138 36.14 -6.95 -17.04
C TRP A 138 35.32 -6.93 -15.76
N ALA A 139 34.10 -7.47 -15.74
CA ALA A 139 33.40 -7.70 -14.48
C ALA A 139 34.26 -8.67 -13.62
N ILE A 140 35.06 -8.13 -12.70
CA ILE A 140 35.94 -8.92 -11.82
C ILE A 140 35.08 -9.44 -10.66
N PRO A 141 35.08 -10.76 -10.44
CA PRO A 141 34.22 -11.45 -9.49
C PRO A 141 34.52 -11.01 -8.05
N VAL A 142 33.47 -11.05 -7.23
CA VAL A 142 33.47 -10.68 -5.82
C VAL A 142 34.48 -11.52 -5.01
N PRO A 143 35.53 -10.93 -4.42
CA PRO A 143 36.26 -11.57 -3.33
C PRO A 143 35.85 -10.90 -2.02
N ASN A 144 35.42 -11.70 -1.04
CA ASN A 144 35.23 -11.29 0.35
C ASN A 144 33.86 -10.69 0.74
N ASN A 145 32.78 -11.38 0.41
CA ASN A 145 31.66 -11.46 1.35
C ASN A 145 31.14 -12.89 1.43
N THR A 146 31.67 -13.61 2.41
CA THR A 146 31.29 -14.94 2.86
C THR A 146 29.91 -14.94 3.53
N MET A 147 28.86 -14.65 2.75
CA MET A 147 27.51 -15.14 3.09
C MET A 147 27.07 -16.18 2.07
N ASN A 148 27.62 -17.38 2.26
CA ASN A 148 26.92 -18.66 2.11
C ASN A 148 25.86 -18.76 1.01
N TYR A 149 26.25 -18.54 -0.25
CA TYR A 149 25.50 -19.05 -1.39
C TYR A 149 26.15 -20.38 -1.81
N PRO A 150 25.38 -21.47 -2.01
CA PRO A 150 25.92 -22.66 -2.63
C PRO A 150 26.47 -22.26 -4.01
N SER A 151 27.75 -22.53 -4.22
CA SER A 151 28.46 -22.12 -5.44
C SER A 151 27.82 -22.79 -6.66
N ALA A 152 27.87 -22.10 -7.81
CA ALA A 152 27.18 -22.48 -9.04
C ALA A 152 27.55 -23.87 -9.62
N ASN A 153 28.51 -24.57 -9.02
CA ASN A 153 28.86 -25.93 -9.39
C ASN A 153 27.86 -26.97 -8.82
N GLU A 154 27.15 -26.67 -7.72
CA GLU A 154 26.11 -27.56 -7.18
C GLU A 154 24.73 -27.33 -7.82
N SER A 155 24.50 -26.14 -8.39
CA SER A 155 23.23 -25.79 -9.03
C SER A 155 23.09 -26.28 -10.46
N SER A 156 24.18 -26.62 -11.17
CA SER A 156 24.07 -27.25 -12.49
C SER A 156 23.45 -28.66 -12.41
N ILE A 157 23.71 -29.40 -11.33
CA ILE A 157 23.17 -30.77 -11.20
C ILE A 157 21.70 -30.73 -10.74
N ALA A 158 21.32 -29.77 -9.87
CA ALA A 158 19.95 -29.64 -9.39
C ALA A 158 19.01 -28.94 -10.40
N ALA A 159 19.50 -27.96 -11.17
CA ALA A 159 18.68 -27.25 -12.15
C ALA A 159 18.41 -28.05 -13.42
N THR A 160 19.29 -29.00 -13.79
CA THR A 160 19.05 -29.90 -14.93
C THR A 160 18.00 -30.97 -14.64
N MET A 161 17.75 -31.34 -13.37
CA MET A 161 16.87 -32.47 -13.05
C MET A 161 15.38 -32.14 -12.92
N LEU A 162 14.99 -30.87 -12.74
CA LEU A 162 13.58 -30.48 -12.58
C LEU A 162 12.98 -29.71 -13.77
N VAL A 163 13.77 -29.42 -14.80
CA VAL A 163 13.30 -28.88 -16.10
C VAL A 163 13.16 -30.02 -17.12
N THR A 164 12.58 -31.15 -16.72
CA THR A 164 12.01 -32.11 -17.67
C THR A 164 10.60 -32.48 -17.24
N SER A 165 9.64 -32.04 -18.03
CA SER A 165 8.29 -32.60 -18.07
C SER A 165 8.37 -34.01 -18.63
N PRO A 166 7.70 -35.01 -18.05
CA PRO A 166 7.20 -36.12 -18.81
C PRO A 166 5.69 -35.96 -18.99
N ARG A 167 5.29 -35.68 -20.22
CA ARG A 167 4.00 -36.12 -20.77
C ARG A 167 3.76 -37.59 -20.39
N LYS A 168 2.55 -37.88 -19.92
CA LYS A 168 1.72 -38.95 -20.47
C LYS A 168 0.28 -38.46 -20.49
#